data_AF-A0A4R9JBM0-F1
#
_entry.id   AF-A0A4R9JBM0-F1
#
_cell.length_a   1.000
_cell.length_b   1.000
_cell.length_c   1.000
_cell.angle_alpha   90.00
_cell.angle_beta   90.00
_cell.angle_gamma   90.00
#
_symmetry.space_group_name_H-M   'P 1'
#
loop_
_entity.id
_entity.type
_entity.pdbx_description
1 polymer ?
#
loop_
_entity_poly.entity_id
_entity_poly.type
_entity_poly.pdbx_seq_one_letter_code
_entity_poly.pdbx_strand_id
1 'polypeptide(L)'
;MKIYTKKGDSGTTSLASGTRVSKSDPRVELYGTADELNSAIGVAISFLTKDSKLKEPLERIQNLLFELGSELAGYKKKDDSSCILEEDISELEKEIDLWQDSLLPLKNFILPGGSSSSSFLHVARTLARRLERDLVHYKEEGHEIFPENLRFLNRLSDHLFVAARYANFESKIPEPEWKSRAKGK
;
A
#
# COMPACT_ATOMS: atom_id res chain seq x y z
N MET A 1 16.14 20.40 15.57
CA MET A 1 14.68 20.66 15.57
C MET A 1 14.02 19.65 16.50
N LYS A 2 13.13 20.07 17.42
CA LYS A 2 12.42 19.11 18.30
C LYS A 2 11.24 18.51 17.54
N ILE A 3 11.11 17.18 17.56
CA ILE A 3 10.01 16.46 16.91
C ILE A 3 8.71 16.58 17.73
N TYR A 4 8.79 16.48 19.06
CA TYR A 4 7.61 16.61 19.93
C TYR A 4 7.25 18.08 20.22
N THR A 5 5.97 18.43 20.08
CA THR A 5 5.47 19.80 20.30
C THR A 5 4.44 19.92 21.44
N LYS A 6 3.93 18.79 21.95
CA LYS A 6 2.82 18.69 22.94
C LYS A 6 1.48 19.28 22.50
N LYS A 7 1.39 19.86 21.29
CA LYS A 7 0.16 20.46 20.76
C LYS A 7 -0.97 19.45 20.55
N GLY A 8 -0.66 18.16 20.49
CA GLY A 8 -1.64 17.08 20.30
C GLY A 8 -1.95 16.26 21.55
N ASP A 9 -1.51 16.69 22.73
CA ASP A 9 -1.71 15.97 24.00
C ASP A 9 -3.19 15.96 24.43
N SER A 10 -3.98 16.92 23.96
CA SER A 10 -5.43 16.96 24.15
C SER A 10 -6.23 16.08 23.17
N GLY A 11 -5.56 15.22 22.40
CA GLY A 11 -6.22 14.29 21.47
C GLY A 11 -6.60 14.89 20.10
N THR A 12 -6.12 16.08 19.77
CA THR A 12 -6.36 16.75 18.47
C THR A 12 -5.07 16.91 17.65
N THR A 13 -5.18 17.09 16.35
CA THR A 13 -4.05 17.27 15.42
C THR A 13 -4.38 18.31 14.34
N SER A 14 -3.37 18.79 13.62
CA SER A 14 -3.53 19.68 12.46
C SER A 14 -3.40 18.89 11.16
N LEU A 15 -4.36 19.06 10.27
CA LEU A 15 -4.33 18.61 8.89
C LEU A 15 -3.35 19.45 8.06
N ALA A 16 -2.98 18.98 6.86
CA ALA A 16 -2.13 19.73 5.92
C ALA A 16 -2.78 21.06 5.49
N SER A 17 -4.10 21.13 5.50
CA SER A 17 -4.88 22.36 5.29
C SER A 17 -4.75 23.39 6.44
N GLY A 18 -4.12 23.02 7.56
CA GLY A 18 -4.04 23.82 8.78
C GLY A 18 -5.22 23.65 9.73
N THR A 19 -6.30 22.99 9.29
CA THR A 19 -7.49 22.71 10.11
C THR A 19 -7.15 21.79 11.28
N ARG A 20 -7.62 22.10 12.49
CA ARG A 20 -7.49 21.19 13.64
C ARG A 20 -8.68 20.26 13.75
N VAL A 21 -8.40 18.97 13.92
CA VAL A 21 -9.40 17.90 14.02
C VAL A 21 -9.09 16.98 15.20
N SER A 22 -10.07 16.15 15.59
CA SER A 22 -9.81 15.02 16.50
C SER A 22 -8.80 14.06 15.86
N LYS A 23 -7.94 13.42 16.66
CA LYS A 23 -7.10 12.31 16.16
C LYS A 23 -7.92 11.09 15.73
N SER A 24 -9.18 11.03 16.13
CA SER A 24 -10.15 10.01 15.70
C SER A 24 -10.97 10.43 14.47
N ASP A 25 -10.64 11.56 13.83
CA ASP A 25 -11.31 11.99 12.61
C ASP A 25 -11.03 10.98 11.47
N PRO A 26 -12.02 10.62 10.64
CA PRO A 26 -11.85 9.65 9.56
C PRO A 26 -10.68 9.97 8.62
N ARG A 27 -10.39 11.27 8.36
CA ARG A 27 -9.22 11.65 7.54
C ARG A 27 -7.91 11.24 8.19
N VAL A 28 -7.82 11.34 9.52
CA VAL A 28 -6.63 10.95 10.29
C VAL A 28 -6.41 9.45 10.22
N GLU A 29 -7.46 8.66 10.28
CA GLU A 29 -7.39 7.20 10.09
C GLU A 29 -6.89 6.85 8.67
N LEU A 30 -7.37 7.56 7.65
CA LEU A 30 -6.97 7.32 6.25
C LEU A 30 -5.48 7.54 6.03
N TYR A 31 -4.96 8.76 6.29
CA TYR A 31 -3.55 9.01 6.06
C TYR A 31 -2.65 8.27 7.07
N GLY A 32 -3.16 7.93 8.26
CA GLY A 32 -2.46 7.07 9.22
C GLY A 32 -2.34 5.63 8.73
N THR A 33 -3.39 5.09 8.11
CA THR A 33 -3.36 3.76 7.49
C THR A 33 -2.48 3.74 6.24
N ALA A 34 -2.42 4.83 5.48
CA ALA A 34 -1.44 5.00 4.41
C ALA A 34 0.00 4.95 4.92
N ASP A 35 0.29 5.60 6.06
CA ASP A 35 1.61 5.55 6.71
C ASP A 35 1.95 4.14 7.24
N GLU A 36 0.96 3.41 7.77
CA GLU A 36 1.15 2.02 8.20
C GLU A 36 1.47 1.08 7.03
N LEU A 37 0.73 1.22 5.91
CA LEU A 37 1.03 0.53 4.66
C LEU A 37 2.44 0.86 4.17
N ASN A 38 2.79 2.15 4.16
CA ASN A 38 4.10 2.62 3.72
C ASN A 38 5.23 2.03 4.57
N SER A 39 5.03 2.00 5.89
CA SER A 39 5.96 1.40 6.84
C SER A 39 6.13 -0.11 6.62
N ALA A 40 5.05 -0.84 6.35
CA ALA A 40 5.11 -2.27 6.05
C ALA A 40 5.89 -2.56 4.76
N ILE A 41 5.75 -1.72 3.73
CA ILE A 41 6.56 -1.79 2.50
C ILE A 41 8.03 -1.55 2.82
N GLY A 42 8.36 -0.56 3.66
CA GLY A 42 9.73 -0.30 4.10
C GLY A 42 10.38 -1.51 4.80
N VAL A 43 9.62 -2.23 5.63
CA VAL A 43 10.10 -3.47 6.25
C VAL A 43 10.36 -4.54 5.18
N ALA A 44 9.46 -4.72 4.21
CA ALA A 44 9.68 -5.66 3.12
C ALA A 44 10.94 -5.35 2.30
N ILE A 45 11.18 -4.07 1.98
CA ILE A 45 12.37 -3.60 1.27
C ILE A 45 13.65 -3.92 2.06
N SER A 46 13.62 -3.80 3.39
CA SER A 46 14.81 -4.06 4.23
C SER A 46 15.34 -5.50 4.16
N PHE A 47 14.50 -6.45 3.72
CA PHE A 47 14.87 -7.85 3.52
C PHE A 47 15.27 -8.20 2.09
N LEU A 48 15.14 -7.27 1.14
CA LEU A 48 15.54 -7.49 -0.25
C LEU A 48 17.06 -7.42 -0.42
N THR A 49 17.57 -8.18 -1.38
CA THR A 49 18.97 -8.04 -1.81
C THR A 49 19.16 -6.70 -2.55
N LYS A 50 20.40 -6.22 -2.60
CA LYS A 50 20.73 -4.95 -3.27
C LYS A 50 20.32 -4.92 -4.75
N ASP A 51 20.41 -6.08 -5.41
CA ASP A 51 20.14 -6.23 -6.84
C ASP A 51 18.71 -6.71 -7.15
N SER A 52 17.83 -6.77 -6.14
CA SER A 52 16.43 -7.14 -6.33
C SER A 52 15.72 -6.14 -7.23
N LYS A 53 14.98 -6.66 -8.22
CA LYS A 53 14.20 -5.80 -9.14
C LYS A 53 12.98 -5.16 -8.49
N LEU A 54 12.63 -5.58 -7.28
CA LEU A 54 11.49 -5.03 -6.55
C LEU A 54 11.83 -3.72 -5.82
N LYS A 55 13.11 -3.47 -5.55
CA LYS A 55 13.52 -2.43 -4.62
C LYS A 55 13.11 -1.03 -5.08
N GLU A 56 13.51 -0.64 -6.29
CA GLU A 56 13.19 0.68 -6.86
C GLU A 56 11.68 0.89 -7.07
N PRO A 57 10.91 -0.07 -7.64
CA PRO A 57 9.45 -0.01 -7.69
C PRO A 57 8.78 0.20 -6.32
N LEU A 58 9.20 -0.55 -5.29
CA LEU A 58 8.63 -0.44 -3.96
C LEU A 58 9.00 0.89 -3.29
N GLU A 59 10.23 1.39 -3.46
CA GLU A 59 10.65 2.71 -2.97
C GLU A 59 9.86 3.84 -3.66
N ARG A 60 9.58 3.70 -4.96
CA ARG A 60 8.69 4.62 -5.69
C ARG A 60 7.28 4.61 -5.11
N ILE A 61 6.73 3.44 -4.80
CA ILE A 61 5.42 3.32 -4.13
C ILE A 61 5.43 3.98 -2.75
N GLN A 62 6.51 3.87 -1.97
CA GLN A 62 6.61 4.58 -0.70
C GLN A 62 6.49 6.10 -0.85
N ASN A 63 7.04 6.67 -1.93
CA ASN A 63 6.88 8.08 -2.26
C ASN A 63 5.44 8.41 -2.67
N LEU A 64 4.81 7.60 -3.52
CA LEU A 64 3.41 7.79 -3.91
C LEU A 64 2.44 7.69 -2.72
N LEU A 65 2.73 6.83 -1.75
CA LEU A 65 1.94 6.75 -0.52
C LEU A 65 2.10 7.99 0.38
N PHE A 66 3.26 8.65 0.36
CA PHE A 66 3.42 9.96 1.00
C PHE A 66 2.59 11.03 0.29
N GLU A 67 2.60 11.05 -1.04
CA GLU A 67 1.79 11.97 -1.85
C GLU A 67 0.30 11.76 -1.58
N LEU A 68 -0.19 10.52 -1.65
CA LEU A 68 -1.57 10.16 -1.29
C LEU A 68 -1.90 10.55 0.15
N GLY A 69 -1.03 10.24 1.10
CA GLY A 69 -1.23 10.60 2.51
C GLY A 69 -1.36 12.11 2.71
N SER A 70 -0.56 12.91 1.98
CA SER A 70 -0.64 14.38 2.04
C SER A 70 -1.98 14.90 1.52
N GLU A 71 -2.47 14.33 0.42
CA GLU A 71 -3.76 14.68 -0.18
C GLU A 71 -4.92 14.32 0.74
N LEU A 72 -4.91 13.12 1.33
CA LEU A 72 -5.89 12.68 2.32
C LEU A 72 -5.87 13.56 3.58
N ALA A 73 -4.69 14.08 3.96
CA ALA A 73 -4.52 15.09 5.00
C ALA A 73 -4.97 16.50 4.58
N GLY A 74 -5.48 16.70 3.36
CA GLY A 74 -6.05 17.95 2.89
C GLY A 74 -5.09 18.87 2.14
N TYR A 75 -3.94 18.36 1.69
CA TYR A 75 -3.15 19.04 0.66
C TYR A 75 -3.92 19.09 -0.65
N LYS A 76 -3.84 20.21 -1.36
CA LYS A 76 -4.45 20.41 -2.68
C LYS A 76 -3.39 20.93 -3.64
N LYS A 77 -3.26 20.28 -4.79
CA LYS A 77 -2.47 20.80 -5.91
C LYS A 77 -3.10 22.08 -6.45
N LYS A 78 -2.29 22.90 -7.14
CA LYS A 78 -2.73 24.20 -7.67
C LYS A 78 -3.85 24.08 -8.71
N ASP A 79 -3.86 22.98 -9.45
CA ASP A 79 -4.84 22.64 -10.46
C ASP A 79 -6.02 21.81 -9.91
N ASP A 80 -6.07 21.59 -8.58
CA ASP A 80 -7.09 20.80 -7.88
C ASP A 80 -7.25 19.37 -8.43
N SER A 81 -6.17 18.81 -8.99
CA SER A 81 -6.10 17.42 -9.45
C SER A 81 -5.51 16.51 -8.36
N SER A 82 -5.69 15.20 -8.55
CA SER A 82 -5.10 14.16 -7.71
C SER A 82 -3.56 14.24 -7.70
N CYS A 83 -2.96 13.95 -6.54
CA CYS A 83 -1.54 13.67 -6.40
C CYS A 83 -1.15 12.35 -7.03
N ILE A 84 -2.06 11.38 -7.05
CA ILE A 84 -1.90 10.12 -7.77
C ILE A 84 -2.35 10.29 -9.21
N LEU A 85 -1.48 9.95 -10.16
CA LEU A 85 -1.72 10.13 -11.60
C LEU A 85 -2.11 8.81 -12.28
N GLU A 86 -2.70 8.91 -13.47
CA GLU A 86 -3.03 7.73 -14.28
C GLU A 86 -1.78 6.95 -14.71
N GLU A 87 -0.66 7.65 -14.91
CA GLU A 87 0.62 7.06 -15.23
C GLU A 87 1.15 6.18 -14.08
N ASP A 88 0.87 6.55 -12.82
CA ASP A 88 1.27 5.76 -11.65
C ASP A 88 0.54 4.42 -11.62
N ILE A 89 -0.77 4.44 -11.90
CA ILE A 89 -1.61 3.24 -11.98
C ILE A 89 -1.16 2.35 -13.15
N SER A 90 -0.91 2.96 -14.31
CA SER A 90 -0.45 2.26 -15.50
C SER A 90 0.92 1.60 -15.27
N GLU A 91 1.80 2.23 -14.49
CA GLU A 91 3.10 1.65 -14.19
C GLU A 91 3.02 0.45 -13.25
N LEU A 92 2.10 0.47 -12.27
CA LEU A 92 1.82 -0.72 -11.45
C LEU A 92 1.37 -1.92 -12.30
N GLU A 93 0.55 -1.67 -13.32
CA GLU A 93 0.09 -2.70 -14.26
C GLU A 93 1.25 -3.30 -15.07
N LYS A 94 2.15 -2.46 -15.58
CA LYS A 94 3.35 -2.93 -16.30
C LYS A 94 4.27 -3.75 -15.41
N GLU A 95 4.47 -3.34 -14.16
CA GLU A 95 5.30 -4.07 -13.19
C GLU A 95 4.69 -5.44 -12.85
N ILE A 96 3.36 -5.49 -12.67
CA ILE A 96 2.59 -6.73 -12.49
C ILE A 96 2.86 -7.68 -13.67
N ASP A 97 2.65 -7.22 -14.90
CA ASP A 97 2.80 -8.05 -16.10
C ASP A 97 4.25 -8.56 -16.24
N LEU A 98 5.23 -7.67 -16.07
CA LEU A 98 6.66 -7.99 -16.16
C LEU A 98 7.09 -9.08 -15.18
N TRP A 99 6.66 -8.99 -13.92
CA TRP A 99 7.02 -9.99 -12.92
C TRP A 99 6.24 -11.28 -13.10
N GLN A 100 4.98 -11.19 -13.50
CA GLN A 100 4.14 -12.36 -13.72
C GLN A 100 4.68 -13.28 -14.82
N ASP A 101 5.29 -12.72 -15.86
CA ASP A 101 5.95 -13.49 -16.93
C ASP A 101 7.12 -14.37 -16.43
N SER A 102 7.72 -14.02 -15.30
CA SER A 102 8.80 -14.80 -14.68
C SER A 102 8.29 -15.88 -13.71
N LEU A 103 7.00 -15.83 -13.34
CA LEU A 103 6.42 -16.67 -12.31
C LEU A 103 5.75 -17.90 -12.90
N LEU A 104 5.75 -19.00 -12.14
CA LEU A 104 4.92 -20.14 -12.48
C LEU A 104 3.43 -19.76 -12.35
N PRO A 105 2.57 -20.21 -13.29
CA PRO A 105 1.13 -19.98 -13.17
C PRO A 105 0.56 -20.52 -11.87
N LEU A 106 -0.31 -19.75 -11.21
CA LEU A 106 -1.02 -20.18 -10.01
C LEU A 106 -2.02 -21.29 -10.34
N LYS A 107 -1.73 -22.51 -9.90
CA LYS A 107 -2.66 -23.65 -10.00
C LYS A 107 -3.52 -23.83 -8.76
N ASN A 108 -3.05 -23.33 -7.62
CA ASN A 108 -3.71 -23.40 -6.32
C ASN A 108 -3.59 -22.05 -5.61
N PHE A 109 -4.43 -21.83 -4.60
CA PHE A 109 -4.22 -20.72 -3.68
C PHE A 109 -2.90 -20.93 -2.92
N ILE A 110 -2.18 -19.83 -2.69
CA ILE A 110 -0.98 -19.78 -1.88
C ILE A 110 -1.31 -19.21 -0.50
N LEU A 111 -0.64 -19.71 0.52
CA LEU A 111 -0.63 -19.07 1.84
C LEU A 111 0.27 -17.83 1.76
N PRO A 112 -0.11 -16.71 2.40
CA PRO A 112 0.72 -15.51 2.41
C PRO A 112 1.99 -15.77 3.23
N GLY A 113 3.12 -15.96 2.56
CA GLY A 113 4.41 -16.18 3.22
C GLY A 113 5.49 -16.70 2.28
N GLY A 114 6.56 -17.22 2.88
CA GLY A 114 7.77 -17.68 2.18
C GLY A 114 8.98 -16.97 2.76
N SER A 115 9.66 -16.16 1.95
CA SER A 115 10.74 -15.28 2.43
C SER A 115 10.22 -14.19 3.37
N SER A 116 11.11 -13.58 4.16
CA SER A 116 10.74 -12.45 5.03
C SER A 116 10.14 -11.30 4.22
N SER A 117 10.77 -10.93 3.10
CA SER A 117 10.25 -9.88 2.22
C SER A 117 8.87 -10.24 1.65
N SER A 118 8.69 -11.46 1.14
CA SER A 118 7.39 -11.93 0.63
C SER A 118 6.30 -11.88 1.70
N SER A 119 6.61 -12.32 2.91
CA SER A 119 5.67 -12.32 4.04
C SER A 119 5.21 -10.90 4.39
N PHE A 120 6.14 -9.94 4.45
CA PHE A 120 5.80 -8.54 4.69
C PHE A 120 5.08 -7.88 3.52
N LEU A 121 5.37 -8.24 2.26
CA LEU A 121 4.61 -7.79 1.10
C LEU A 121 3.16 -8.29 1.14
N HIS A 122 2.92 -9.51 1.63
CA HIS A 122 1.56 -9.97 1.86
C HIS A 122 0.85 -9.23 3.00
N VAL A 123 1.56 -8.81 4.04
CA VAL A 123 1.01 -7.91 5.08
C VAL A 123 0.66 -6.56 4.47
N ALA A 124 1.59 -5.93 3.75
CA ALA A 124 1.36 -4.68 3.04
C ALA A 124 0.15 -4.78 2.10
N ARG A 125 0.01 -5.87 1.34
CA ARG A 125 -1.17 -6.12 0.51
C ARG A 125 -2.47 -6.08 1.30
N THR A 126 -2.51 -6.65 2.51
CA THR A 126 -3.73 -6.60 3.35
C THR A 126 -4.00 -5.20 3.90
N LEU A 127 -2.95 -4.41 4.17
CA LEU A 127 -3.04 -3.01 4.58
C LEU A 127 -3.52 -2.11 3.45
N ALA A 128 -3.05 -2.33 2.21
CA ALA A 128 -3.56 -1.64 1.03
C ALA A 128 -5.06 -1.86 0.85
N ARG A 129 -5.52 -3.10 1.02
CA ARG A 129 -6.96 -3.43 1.00
C ARG A 129 -7.71 -2.85 2.19
N ARG A 130 -7.07 -2.63 3.34
CA ARG A 130 -7.69 -1.96 4.50
C ARG A 130 -7.90 -0.49 4.19
N LEU A 131 -6.85 0.21 3.77
CA LEU A 131 -6.90 1.60 3.34
C LEU A 131 -7.96 1.81 2.25
N GLU A 132 -8.03 0.91 1.28
CA GLU A 132 -9.05 0.93 0.23
C GLU A 132 -10.47 0.91 0.80
N ARG A 133 -10.77 0.00 1.73
CA ARG A 133 -12.10 -0.07 2.38
C ARG A 133 -12.39 1.17 3.21
N ASP A 134 -11.39 1.68 3.91
CA ASP A 134 -11.54 2.90 4.73
C ASP A 134 -11.83 4.10 3.81
N LEU A 135 -11.19 4.17 2.64
CA LEU A 135 -11.42 5.22 1.65
C LEU A 135 -12.81 5.10 0.98
N VAL A 136 -13.27 3.88 0.72
CA VAL A 136 -14.66 3.62 0.26
C VAL A 136 -15.66 4.09 1.31
N HIS A 137 -15.46 3.71 2.58
CA HIS A 137 -16.34 4.12 3.67
C HIS A 137 -16.41 5.65 3.79
N TYR A 138 -15.25 6.30 3.77
CA TYR A 138 -15.14 7.76 3.81
C TYR A 138 -15.91 8.43 2.65
N LYS A 139 -15.84 7.87 1.44
CA LYS A 139 -16.66 8.33 0.31
C LYS A 139 -18.15 8.11 0.53
N GLU A 140 -18.56 6.96 1.07
CA GLU A 140 -19.97 6.64 1.36
C GLU A 140 -20.59 7.55 2.43
N GLU A 141 -19.77 8.11 3.34
CA GLU A 141 -20.18 9.15 4.28
C GLU A 141 -20.40 10.54 3.63
N GLY A 142 -20.19 10.65 2.32
CA GLY A 142 -20.45 11.85 1.53
C GLY A 142 -19.23 12.76 1.35
N HIS A 143 -18.03 12.29 1.69
CA HIS A 143 -16.81 13.05 1.47
C HIS A 143 -16.29 12.90 0.04
N GLU A 144 -15.74 13.99 -0.50
CA GLU A 144 -15.10 13.99 -1.82
C GLU A 144 -13.73 13.31 -1.76
N ILE A 145 -13.48 12.46 -2.77
CA ILE A 145 -12.18 11.83 -3.03
C ILE A 145 -11.92 11.84 -4.53
N PHE A 146 -10.65 11.84 -4.91
CA PHE A 146 -10.27 11.63 -6.30
C PHE A 146 -10.45 10.15 -6.69
N PRO A 147 -11.11 9.83 -7.83
CA PRO A 147 -11.30 8.46 -8.30
C PRO A 147 -9.99 7.69 -8.51
N GLU A 148 -8.91 8.39 -8.85
CA GLU A 148 -7.54 7.88 -9.05
C GLU A 148 -7.06 7.13 -7.80
N ASN A 149 -7.37 7.64 -6.60
CA ASN A 149 -6.94 7.04 -5.34
C ASN A 149 -7.50 5.62 -5.14
N LEU A 150 -8.78 5.42 -5.45
CA LEU A 150 -9.40 4.09 -5.36
C LEU A 150 -8.82 3.15 -6.41
N ARG A 151 -8.62 3.61 -7.65
CA ARG A 151 -8.00 2.81 -8.72
C ARG A 151 -6.59 2.38 -8.33
N PHE A 152 -5.80 3.32 -7.80
CA PHE A 152 -4.44 3.08 -7.34
C PHE A 152 -4.38 2.08 -6.19
N LEU A 153 -5.18 2.24 -5.13
CA LEU A 153 -5.16 1.31 -4.00
C LEU A 153 -5.60 -0.11 -4.38
N ASN A 154 -6.64 -0.23 -5.21
CA ASN A 154 -7.08 -1.50 -5.74
C ASN A 154 -5.95 -2.18 -6.53
N ARG A 155 -5.32 -1.46 -7.47
CA ARG A 155 -4.21 -1.98 -8.28
C ARG A 155 -2.94 -2.25 -7.48
N LEU A 156 -2.65 -1.43 -6.48
CA LEU A 156 -1.53 -1.59 -5.57
C LEU A 156 -1.64 -2.90 -4.78
N SER A 157 -2.85 -3.33 -4.42
CA SER A 157 -3.02 -4.62 -3.74
C SER A 157 -2.67 -5.81 -4.65
N ASP A 158 -2.99 -5.75 -5.94
CA ASP A 158 -2.57 -6.75 -6.93
C ASP A 158 -1.06 -6.71 -7.15
N HIS A 159 -0.49 -5.50 -7.27
CA HIS A 159 0.94 -5.29 -7.40
C HIS A 159 1.72 -5.90 -6.22
N LEU A 160 1.29 -5.62 -4.98
CA LEU A 160 1.92 -6.18 -3.78
C LEU A 160 1.77 -7.71 -3.70
N PHE A 161 0.68 -8.26 -4.22
CA PHE A 161 0.53 -9.72 -4.34
C PHE A 161 1.57 -10.31 -5.28
N VAL A 162 1.71 -9.77 -6.49
CA VAL A 162 2.68 -10.26 -7.48
C VAL A 162 4.12 -10.01 -7.02
N ALA A 163 4.40 -8.86 -6.40
CA ALA A 163 5.69 -8.57 -5.78
C ALA A 163 6.05 -9.60 -4.69
N ALA A 164 5.09 -10.00 -3.85
CA ALA A 164 5.32 -11.03 -2.83
C ALA A 164 5.73 -12.37 -3.44
N ARG A 165 5.09 -12.75 -4.55
CA ARG A 165 5.44 -13.96 -5.31
C ARG A 165 6.83 -13.84 -5.94
N TYR A 166 7.11 -12.69 -6.53
CA TYR A 166 8.41 -12.41 -7.15
C TYR A 166 9.56 -12.39 -6.13
N ALA A 167 9.33 -11.88 -4.92
CA ALA A 167 10.32 -11.91 -3.84
C ALA A 167 10.68 -13.34 -3.43
N ASN A 168 9.70 -14.26 -3.43
CA ASN A 168 9.95 -15.69 -3.22
C ASN A 168 10.77 -16.29 -4.37
N PHE A 169 10.41 -15.96 -5.61
CA PHE A 169 11.13 -16.38 -6.81
C PHE A 169 12.59 -15.94 -6.80
N GLU A 170 12.90 -14.66 -6.56
CA GLU A 170 14.27 -14.15 -6.46
C GLU A 170 15.05 -14.82 -5.31
N SER A 171 14.38 -15.10 -4.19
CA SER A 171 14.96 -15.77 -3.02
C SER A 171 15.09 -17.29 -3.19
N LYS A 172 14.59 -17.86 -4.30
CA LYS A 172 14.48 -19.31 -4.54
C LYS A 172 13.74 -20.06 -3.43
N ILE A 173 12.77 -19.40 -2.80
CA ILE A 173 11.91 -19.97 -1.77
C ILE A 173 10.58 -20.36 -2.43
N PRO A 174 10.12 -21.63 -2.31
CA PRO A 174 8.84 -22.04 -2.86
C PRO A 174 7.67 -21.30 -2.22
N GLU A 175 6.64 -21.03 -3.01
CA GLU A 175 5.39 -20.46 -2.52
C GLU A 175 4.67 -21.49 -1.64
N PRO A 176 4.27 -21.16 -0.39
CA PRO A 176 3.61 -22.14 0.45
C PRO A 176 2.19 -22.39 -0.07
N GLU A 177 1.89 -23.60 -0.52
CA GLU A 177 0.57 -23.93 -1.07
C GLU A 177 -0.49 -24.10 0.03
N TRP A 178 -1.68 -23.55 -0.23
CA TRP A 178 -2.84 -23.82 0.63
C TRP A 178 -3.39 -25.22 0.34
N LYS A 179 -3.38 -26.08 1.36
CA LYS A 179 -3.99 -27.42 1.31
C LYS A 179 -5.43 -27.34 1.80
N SER A 180 -6.37 -27.37 0.86
CA SER A 180 -7.80 -27.35 1.18
C SER A 180 -8.20 -28.61 1.96
N ARG A 181 -8.85 -28.41 3.12
CA ARG A 181 -9.49 -29.52 3.86
C ARG A 181 -10.72 -30.08 3.12
N ALA A 182 -11.39 -29.27 2.30
CA ALA A 182 -12.58 -29.66 1.56
C ALA A 182 -12.27 -30.50 0.31
N LYS A 183 -11.01 -30.49 -0.16
CA LYS A 183 -10.54 -31.33 -1.27
C LYS A 183 -9.85 -32.62 -0.79
N GLY A 184 -10.10 -33.05 0.45
CA GLY A 184 -9.47 -34.23 1.05
C GLY A 184 -10.19 -35.54 0.71
N LYS A 185 -9.60 -36.29 -0.24
CA LYS A 185 -9.91 -37.66 -0.73
C LYS A 185 -11.28 -37.89 -1.36
#